data_AF-A0A924Z266-F1
#
_entry.id   AF-A0A924Z266-F1
#
_cell.length_a   1.000
_cell.length_b   1.000
_cell.length_c   1.000
_cell.angle_alpha   90.00
_cell.angle_beta   90.00
_cell.angle_gamma   90.00
#
_symmetry.space_group_name_H-M   'P 1'
#
loop_
_entity.id
_entity.type
_entity.pdbx_description
1 polymer ?
#
loop_
_entity_poly.entity_id
_entity_poly.type
_entity_poly.pdbx_seq_one_letter_code
_entity_poly.pdbx_strand_id
1 'polypeptide(L)' 'MNLFRSRAHHLIDTLSDQELESLWSDLETLYHDLYMLKAVEASQHTHRPGDTLTREDALRLLPLIQSSSRTL' A
#
# COMPACT_ATOMS: atom_id res chain seq x y z
N MET A 1 9.30 -11.25 -23.90
CA MET A 1 9.54 -11.55 -22.48
C MET A 1 10.08 -10.30 -21.80
N ASN A 2 9.49 -9.86 -20.69
CA ASN A 2 9.98 -8.69 -19.96
C ASN A 2 11.28 -9.07 -19.22
N LEU A 3 12.40 -8.43 -19.57
CA LEU A 3 13.74 -8.71 -19.01
C LEU A 3 13.75 -8.66 -17.47
N PHE A 4 13.01 -7.71 -16.89
CA PHE A 4 12.89 -7.57 -15.44
C PHE A 4 12.13 -8.73 -14.80
N ARG A 5 11.08 -9.22 -15.48
CA ARG A 5 10.34 -10.41 -15.02
C ARG A 5 11.25 -11.63 -15.01
N SER A 6 12.02 -11.87 -16.07
CA SER A 6 12.97 -13.00 -16.12
C SER A 6 14.07 -12.89 -15.05
N ARG A 7 14.61 -11.69 -14.83
CA ARG A 7 15.60 -11.45 -13.76
C ARG A 7 15.04 -11.65 -12.36
N ALA A 8 13.81 -11.20 -12.11
CA ALA A 8 13.16 -11.37 -10.81
C ALA A 8 12.90 -12.85 -10.50
N HIS A 9 12.44 -13.63 -11.48
CA HIS A 9 12.26 -15.07 -11.31
C HIS A 9 13.58 -15.76 -10.97
N HIS A 10 14.65 -15.49 -11.73
CA HIS A 10 15.97 -16.05 -11.43
C HIS A 10 16.49 -15.66 -10.05
N LEU A 11 16.24 -14.42 -9.59
CA LEU A 11 16.63 -13.98 -8.26
C LEU A 11 15.89 -14.79 -7.19
N ILE A 12 14.57 -14.93 -7.32
CA ILE A 12 13.73 -15.71 -6.40
C ILE A 12 14.21 -17.17 -6.34
N ASP A 13 14.51 -17.78 -7.49
CA ASP A 13 14.96 -19.17 -7.57
C ASP A 13 16.31 -19.41 -6.88
N THR A 14 17.11 -18.36 -6.66
CA THR A 14 18.44 -18.45 -6.01
C THR A 14 18.42 -18.18 -4.51
N LEU A 15 17.31 -17.70 -3.95
CA LEU A 15 17.18 -17.37 -2.54
C LEU A 15 16.67 -18.57 -1.74
N SER A 16 17.18 -18.74 -0.53
CA SER A 16 16.59 -19.65 0.45
C SER A 16 15.26 -19.12 0.98
N ASP A 17 14.43 -20.00 1.56
CA ASP A 17 13.15 -19.61 2.16
C ASP A 17 13.31 -18.52 3.23
N GLN A 18 14.40 -18.56 4.01
CA GLN A 18 14.66 -17.57 5.04
C GLN A 18 15.08 -16.20 4.46
N GLU A 19 15.85 -16.21 3.37
CA GLU A 19 16.18 -14.96 2.66
C GLU A 19 14.95 -14.39 1.96
N LEU A 20 14.07 -15.24 1.43
CA LEU A 20 12.79 -14.82 0.84
C LEU A 20 11.87 -14.18 1.89
N GLU A 21 11.77 -14.76 3.08
CA GLU A 21 10.96 -14.21 4.17
C GLU A 21 11.48 -12.84 4.63
N SER A 22 12.80 -12.71 4.80
CA SER A 22 13.43 -11.42 5.13
C SER A 22 13.23 -10.38 4.03
N LEU A 23 13.47 -10.78 2.77
CA LEU A 23 13.30 -9.89 1.61
C LEU A 23 11.84 -9.44 1.46
N TRP A 24 10.88 -10.34 1.70
CA TRP A 24 9.47 -10.02 1.63
C TRP A 24 9.09 -8.91 2.62
N SER A 25 9.59 -8.96 3.87
CA SER A 25 9.32 -7.91 4.87
C SER A 25 9.78 -6.52 4.39
N ASP A 26 10.92 -6.44 3.72
CA ASP A 26 11.43 -5.17 3.18
C ASP A 26 10.61 -4.71 1.96
N LEU A 27 10.29 -5.64 1.06
CA LEU A 27 9.51 -5.39 -0.16
C LEU A 27 8.06 -5.01 0.14
N GLU A 28 7.47 -5.57 1.18
CA GLU A 28 6.09 -5.31 1.60
C GLU A 28 5.88 -3.84 1.93
N THR A 29 6.80 -3.23 2.69
CA THR A 29 6.74 -1.80 3.02
C THR A 29 6.79 -0.94 1.76
N LEU A 30 7.76 -1.21 0.89
CA LEU A 30 7.91 -0.52 -0.40
C LEU A 30 6.69 -0.70 -1.32
N TYR A 31 6.11 -1.90 -1.32
CA TYR A 31 4.91 -2.20 -2.10
C TYR A 31 3.71 -1.39 -1.60
N HIS A 32 3.48 -1.35 -0.28
CA HIS A 32 2.40 -0.57 0.31
C HIS A 32 2.56 0.93 0.05
N ASP A 33 3.77 1.47 0.20
CA ASP A 33 4.06 2.87 -0.09
C ASP A 33 3.76 3.21 -1.56
N LEU A 34 4.25 2.37 -2.49
CA LEU A 34 4.02 2.57 -3.92
C LEU A 34 2.53 2.44 -4.28
N TYR A 35 1.84 1.47 -3.68
CA TYR A 35 0.41 1.28 -3.87
C TYR A 35 -0.37 2.52 -3.43
N MET A 36 -0.09 3.03 -2.22
CA MET A 36 -0.75 4.21 -1.69
C MET A 36 -0.46 5.45 -2.53
N LEU A 37 0.78 5.63 -2.98
CA LEU A 37 1.14 6.75 -3.83
C LEU A 37 0.35 6.74 -5.15
N LYS A 38 0.28 5.58 -5.81
CA LYS A 38 -0.51 5.42 -7.05
C LYS A 38 -1.99 5.64 -6.82
N ALA A 39 -2.53 5.18 -5.69
CA ALA A 39 -3.91 5.42 -5.33
C ALA A 39 -4.19 6.92 -5.16
N VAL A 40 -3.31 7.66 -4.48
CA VAL A 40 -3.43 9.12 -4.33
C VAL A 40 -3.35 9.82 -5.69
N GLU A 41 -2.38 9.46 -6.54
CA GLU A 41 -2.25 10.02 -7.89
C GLU A 41 -3.51 9.77 -8.73
N ALA A 42 -4.03 8.54 -8.75
CA ALA A 42 -5.27 8.21 -9.44
C ALA A 42 -6.47 9.00 -8.88
N SER A 43 -6.49 9.21 -7.56
CA SER A 43 -7.54 9.96 -6.88
C SER A 43 -7.56 11.43 -7.28
N GLN A 44 -6.39 12.05 -7.53
CA GLN A 44 -6.30 13.44 -7.98
C GLN A 44 -7.01 13.68 -9.32
N HIS A 45 -7.12 12.65 -10.15
CA HIS A 45 -7.79 12.72 -11.46
C HIS A 45 -9.31 12.50 -11.37
N THR A 46 -9.82 12.02 -10.24
CA THR A 46 -11.22 11.61 -10.07
C THR A 46 -11.96 12.42 -9.01
N HIS A 47 -11.24 12.92 -8.01
CA HIS A 47 -11.81 13.70 -6.92
C HIS A 47 -12.31 15.07 -7.38
N ARG A 48 -13.50 15.42 -6.90
CA ARG A 48 -14.08 16.77 -6.98
C ARG A 48 -13.94 17.47 -5.63
N PRO A 49 -14.05 18.80 -5.59
CA PRO A 49 -14.10 19.52 -4.32
C PRO A 49 -15.20 18.95 -3.41
N GLY A 50 -14.83 18.50 -2.21
CA GLY A 50 -15.73 17.87 -1.24
C GLY A 50 -15.64 16.35 -1.13
N ASP A 51 -15.00 15.65 -2.09
CA ASP A 51 -14.81 14.19 -2.03
C ASP A 51 -13.68 13.78 -1.07
N THR A 52 -12.80 14.72 -0.73
CA THR A 52 -11.68 14.52 0.19
C THR A 52 -11.91 15.25 1.51
N LEU A 53 -11.59 14.57 2.60
CA LEU A 53 -11.52 15.19 3.92
C LEU A 53 -10.24 16.01 4.05
N THR A 54 -10.34 17.17 4.69
CA THR A 54 -9.14 17.83 5.22
C THR A 54 -8.55 16.99 6.36
N ARG A 55 -7.31 17.29 6.74
CA ARG A 55 -6.68 16.63 7.89
C ARG A 55 -7.51 16.82 9.16
N GLU A 56 -8.03 18.03 9.40
CA GLU A 56 -8.89 18.31 10.55
C GLU A 56 -10.19 17.51 10.51
N ASP A 57 -10.83 17.40 9.34
CA ASP A 57 -12.08 16.64 9.18
C ASP A 57 -11.86 15.14 9.40
N ALA A 58 -10.76 14.59 8.85
CA ALA A 58 -10.38 13.20 9.04
C ALA A 58 -10.11 12.87 10.52
N LEU A 59 -9.40 13.76 11.24
CA LEU A 59 -9.13 13.57 12.67
C LEU A 59 -10.40 13.62 13.52
N ARG A 60 -11.40 14.41 13.14
CA ARG A 60 -12.70 14.44 13.83
C ARG A 60 -13.52 13.17 13.60
N LEU A 61 -13.41 12.55 12.43
CA LEU A 61 -14.13 11.32 12.09
C LEU A 61 -13.45 10.05 12.60
N LEU A 62 -12.12 10.07 12.80
CA LEU A 62 -11.33 8.92 13.23
C LEU A 62 -11.89 8.19 14.47
N PRO A 63 -12.30 8.88 15.55
CA PRO A 63 -12.88 8.23 16.73
C PRO A 63 -14.22 7.53 16.45
N LEU A 64 -15.03 8.06 15.53
CA LEU A 64 -16.34 7.49 15.15
C LEU A 64 -16.19 6.21 14.31
N ILE A 65 -15.13 6.16 13.50
CA ILE A 65 -14.77 4.97 12.71
C ILE A 65 -14.23 3.88 13.66
N GLN A 66 -13.37 4.25 14.61
CA GLN A 66 -12.77 3.30 15.56
C GLN A 66 -13.75 2.71 16.57
N SER A 67 -14.79 3.43 16.97
CA SER A 67 -15.85 2.90 17.85
C SER A 67 -16.74 1.88 17.14
N SER A 68 -16.99 2.07 15.84
CA SER A 68 -17.79 1.18 15.00
C SER A 68 -17.11 -0.18 14.76
N SER A 69 -15.78 -0.24 14.73
CA SER A 69 -15.04 -1.50 14.56
C SER A 69 -14.95 -2.36 15.83
N ARG A 70 -15.41 -1.86 16.99
CA ARG A 70 -15.38 -2.60 18.27
C ARG A 70 -16.70 -3.30 18.63
N THR A 71 -17.70 -3.22 17.76
CA THR A 71 -19.06 -3.75 18.02
C THR A 71 -19.48 -4.93 17.13
N LEU A 72 -18.53 -5.60 16.48
CA LEU A 72 -18.75 -6.87 15.76
C LEU A 72 -17.94 -8.00 16.38
#